data_AF-A0A533XE75-F1
#
_entry.id   AF-A0A533XE75-F1
#
_cell.length_a   1.000
_cell.length_b   1.000
_cell.length_c   1.000
_cell.angle_alpha   90.00
_cell.angle_beta   90.00
_cell.angle_gamma   90.00
#
_symmetry.space_group_name_H-M   'P 1'
#
loop_
_entity.id
_entity.type
_entity.pdbx_description
1 polymer ?
#
loop_
_entity_poly.entity_id
_entity_poly.type
_entity_poly.pdbx_seq_one_letter_code
_entity_poly.pdbx_strand_id
1 'polypeptide(L)'
;MDHDVGSADGETINASYIARLCSNDWGVYKTFTSNLSKLEASLDGYGLSSSEIDRVRASTRRLADVIEREPKSLAWKLRARVGERIAWYELPEPDRAVVAGSFG
;
A
#
# COMPACT_ATOMS: atom_id res chain seq x y z
N MET A 1 7.59 -18.45 25.58
CA MET A 1 6.34 -17.74 25.90
C MET A 1 5.29 -18.35 25.01
N ASP A 2 4.55 -19.26 25.62
CA ASP A 2 3.49 -20.08 25.02
C ASP A 2 2.23 -19.24 24.91
N HIS A 3 1.59 -19.21 23.74
CA HIS A 3 0.26 -18.65 23.57
C HIS A 3 -0.70 -19.77 23.18
N ASP A 4 -1.48 -20.19 24.17
CA ASP A 4 -2.54 -21.17 24.08
C ASP A 4 -3.73 -20.64 23.27
N VAL A 5 -4.42 -21.57 22.61
CA VAL A 5 -5.35 -21.36 21.50
C VAL A 5 -6.77 -21.13 22.04
N GLY A 6 -7.23 -19.87 21.98
CA GLY A 6 -8.59 -19.44 22.27
C GLY A 6 -9.23 -18.71 21.08
N SER A 7 -10.50 -19.02 20.82
CA SER A 7 -11.23 -18.83 19.55
C SER A 7 -11.60 -17.38 19.18
N ALA A 8 -11.47 -17.08 17.87
CA ALA A 8 -12.12 -16.04 17.05
C ALA A 8 -11.41 -14.69 16.82
N ASP A 9 -10.57 -14.67 15.77
CA ASP A 9 -10.27 -13.61 14.79
C ASP A 9 -10.47 -12.13 15.19
N GLY A 10 -9.38 -11.50 15.66
CA GLY A 10 -9.30 -10.06 15.99
C GLY A 10 -8.50 -9.18 15.01
N GLU A 11 -8.00 -9.69 13.88
CA GLU A 11 -7.09 -8.96 12.97
C GLU A 11 -7.71 -8.70 11.59
N THR A 12 -8.73 -7.83 11.53
CA THR A 12 -9.40 -7.54 10.25
C THR A 12 -8.93 -6.21 9.65
N ILE A 13 -8.43 -6.25 8.42
CA ILE A 13 -8.16 -5.04 7.62
C ILE A 13 -9.49 -4.33 7.34
N ASN A 14 -9.61 -3.06 7.72
CA ASN A 14 -10.80 -2.26 7.43
C ASN A 14 -10.80 -1.79 5.96
N ALA A 15 -11.26 -2.68 5.07
CA ALA A 15 -11.29 -2.42 3.63
C ALA A 15 -12.12 -1.18 3.26
N SER A 16 -13.23 -0.91 3.97
CA SER A 16 -14.07 0.26 3.72
C SER A 16 -13.37 1.58 4.07
N TYR A 17 -12.59 1.61 5.15
CA TYR A 17 -11.79 2.78 5.51
C TYR A 17 -10.70 3.03 4.46
N ILE A 18 -9.97 1.99 4.06
CA ILE A 18 -8.92 2.08 3.04
C ILE A 18 -9.50 2.57 1.71
N ALA A 19 -10.66 2.03 1.29
CA ALA A 19 -11.32 2.44 0.07
C ALA A 19 -11.74 3.91 0.10
N ARG A 20 -12.32 4.39 1.20
CA ARG A 20 -12.63 5.82 1.38
C ARG A 20 -11.39 6.70 1.35
N LEU A 21 -10.27 6.26 1.94
CA LEU A 21 -9.02 7.03 1.89
C LEU A 21 -8.50 7.12 0.45
N CYS A 22 -8.44 5.97 -0.23
CA CYS A 22 -8.00 5.89 -1.62
C CYS A 22 -8.94 6.61 -2.60
N SER A 23 -10.25 6.71 -2.31
CA SER A 23 -11.20 7.40 -3.19
C SER A 23 -11.13 8.92 -3.09
N ASN A 24 -10.58 9.43 -2.00
CA ASN A 24 -10.40 10.85 -1.75
C ASN A 24 -9.03 11.38 -2.21
N ASP A 25 -7.99 10.55 -2.18
CA ASP A 25 -6.62 10.93 -2.53
C ASP A 25 -6.02 10.01 -3.61
N TRP A 26 -5.66 10.61 -4.75
CA TRP A 26 -5.08 9.89 -5.88
C TRP A 26 -3.67 9.36 -5.60
N GLY A 27 -2.85 10.11 -4.87
CA GLY A 27 -1.49 9.68 -4.50
C GLY A 27 -1.54 8.48 -3.54
N VAL A 28 -2.44 8.52 -2.56
CA VAL A 28 -2.66 7.38 -1.65
C VAL A 28 -3.16 6.16 -2.43
N TYR A 29 -4.16 6.34 -3.32
CA TYR A 29 -4.63 5.27 -4.20
C TYR A 29 -3.49 4.63 -4.99
N LYS A 30 -2.61 5.45 -5.61
CA LYS A 30 -1.47 4.96 -6.39
C LYS A 30 -0.49 4.17 -5.55
N THR A 31 -0.18 4.66 -4.35
CA THR A 31 0.70 3.95 -3.42
C THR A 31 0.08 2.61 -3.03
N PHE A 32 -1.18 2.57 -2.58
CA PHE A 32 -1.84 1.34 -2.16
C PHE A 32 -1.94 0.32 -3.30
N THR A 33 -2.47 0.70 -4.45
CA THR A 33 -2.66 -0.21 -5.59
C THR A 33 -1.34 -0.75 -6.13
N SER A 34 -0.28 0.08 -6.18
CA SER A 34 1.05 -0.39 -6.56
C SER A 34 1.61 -1.41 -5.57
N ASN A 35 1.42 -1.18 -4.27
CA ASN A 35 1.87 -2.13 -3.25
C ASN A 35 1.09 -3.45 -3.29
N LEU A 36 -0.23 -3.42 -3.49
CA LEU A 36 -1.04 -4.64 -3.63
C LEU A 36 -0.61 -5.47 -4.85
N SER A 37 -0.33 -4.82 -5.98
CA SER A 37 0.18 -5.49 -7.18
C SER A 37 1.57 -6.10 -6.95
N LYS A 38 2.49 -5.38 -6.30
CA LYS A 38 3.83 -5.91 -5.95
C LYS A 38 3.75 -7.09 -4.98
N LEU A 39 2.85 -7.00 -3.99
CA LEU A 39 2.59 -8.08 -3.05
C LEU A 39 2.14 -9.34 -3.80
N GLU A 40 1.11 -9.23 -4.64
CA GLU A 40 0.59 -10.38 -5.41
C GLU A 40 1.67 -11.01 -6.30
N ALA A 41 2.48 -10.19 -6.98
CA ALA A 41 3.56 -10.66 -7.84
C ALA A 41 4.72 -11.34 -7.08
N SER A 42 4.86 -11.06 -5.78
CA SER A 42 5.96 -11.55 -4.95
C SER A 42 5.54 -12.69 -4.01
N LEU A 43 4.27 -13.10 -4.01
CA LEU A 43 3.72 -14.06 -3.04
C LEU A 43 4.49 -15.39 -3.02
N ASP A 44 4.84 -15.90 -4.19
CA ASP A 44 5.49 -17.20 -4.34
C ASP A 44 6.93 -17.18 -3.79
N GLY A 45 7.51 -16.00 -3.57
CA GLY A 45 8.86 -15.82 -3.04
C GLY A 45 8.96 -15.77 -1.51
N TYR A 46 7.84 -15.75 -0.77
CA TYR A 46 7.85 -15.61 0.68
C TYR A 46 7.98 -16.94 1.46
N GLY A 47 8.12 -18.08 0.78
CA GLY A 47 8.24 -19.39 1.43
C GLY A 47 6.97 -19.83 2.18
N LEU A 48 5.81 -19.30 1.77
CA LEU A 48 4.51 -19.64 2.33
C LEU A 48 3.97 -20.95 1.76
N SER A 49 3.11 -21.64 2.50
CA SER A 49 2.36 -22.77 1.97
C SER A 49 1.36 -22.33 0.89
N SER A 50 0.94 -23.26 0.02
CA SER A 50 -0.02 -22.95 -1.04
C SER A 50 -1.34 -22.38 -0.51
N SER A 51 -1.84 -22.90 0.62
CA SER A 51 -3.08 -22.41 1.25
C SER A 51 -2.93 -21.00 1.83
N GLU A 52 -1.75 -20.65 2.35
CA GLU A 52 -1.46 -19.29 2.81
C GLU A 52 -1.35 -18.31 1.63
N ILE A 53 -0.69 -18.71 0.54
CA ILE A 53 -0.61 -17.93 -0.69
C ILE A 53 -2.01 -17.65 -1.22
N ASP A 54 -2.87 -18.66 -1.31
CA ASP A 54 -4.24 -18.51 -1.79
C ASP A 54 -5.07 -17.58 -0.90
N ARG A 55 -4.94 -17.70 0.43
CA ARG A 55 -5.63 -16.82 1.39
C ARG A 55 -5.19 -15.37 1.24
N VAL A 56 -3.89 -15.11 1.14
CA VAL A 56 -3.35 -13.74 0.97
C VAL A 56 -3.78 -13.19 -0.38
N ARG A 57 -3.69 -13.98 -1.46
CA ARG A 57 -4.11 -13.58 -2.80
C ARG A 57 -5.59 -13.21 -2.85
N ALA A 58 -6.45 -14.04 -2.27
CA ALA A 58 -7.88 -13.75 -2.17
C ALA A 58 -8.16 -12.45 -1.40
N SER A 59 -7.45 -12.23 -0.28
CA SER A 59 -7.61 -11.03 0.54
C SER A 59 -7.13 -9.76 -0.19
N THR A 60 -5.97 -9.84 -0.86
CA THR A 60 -5.41 -8.75 -1.68
C THR A 60 -6.35 -8.36 -2.81
N ARG A 61 -6.91 -9.34 -3.55
CA ARG A 61 -7.88 -9.09 -4.62
C ARG A 61 -9.16 -8.47 -4.10
N ARG A 62 -9.70 -8.97 -2.99
CA ARG A 62 -10.89 -8.40 -2.35
C ARG A 62 -10.67 -6.94 -1.95
N LEU A 63 -9.50 -6.60 -1.38
CA LEU A 63 -9.18 -5.23 -1.02
C LEU A 63 -9.06 -4.33 -2.25
N ALA A 64 -8.38 -4.80 -3.31
CA ALA A 64 -8.27 -4.08 -4.57
C ALA A 64 -9.66 -3.80 -5.18
N ASP A 65 -10.54 -4.80 -5.22
CA ASP A 65 -11.91 -4.65 -5.73
C ASP A 65 -12.71 -3.60 -4.95
N VAL A 66 -12.60 -3.59 -3.62
CA VAL A 66 -13.29 -2.63 -2.76
C VAL A 66 -12.75 -1.21 -2.99
N ILE A 67 -11.44 -1.04 -3.15
CA ILE A 67 -10.81 0.24 -3.50
C ILE A 67 -11.29 0.73 -4.87
N GLU A 68 -11.34 -0.14 -5.87
CA GLU A 68 -11.72 0.23 -7.24
C GLU A 68 -13.18 0.70 -7.32
N ARG A 69 -14.09 -0.01 -6.65
CA ARG A 69 -15.54 0.28 -6.69
C ARG A 69 -15.95 1.55 -5.95
N GLU A 70 -15.16 2.02 -4.99
CA GLU A 70 -15.51 3.20 -4.20
C GLU A 70 -15.59 4.47 -5.08
N PRO A 71 -16.69 5.25 -5.05
CA PRO A 71 -16.82 6.46 -5.85
C PRO A 71 -15.70 7.48 -5.59
N LYS A 72 -15.00 7.88 -6.65
CA LYS A 72 -13.85 8.80 -6.55
C LYS A 72 -14.28 10.26 -6.47
N SER A 73 -13.62 11.02 -5.60
CA SER A 73 -13.85 12.46 -5.43
C SER A 73 -13.53 13.25 -6.71
N LEU A 74 -14.04 14.48 -6.82
CA LEU A 74 -13.72 15.34 -7.96
C LEU A 74 -12.23 15.70 -7.99
N ALA A 75 -11.63 16.00 -6.84
CA ALA A 75 -10.20 16.28 -6.70
C ALA A 75 -9.35 15.08 -7.16
N TRP A 76 -9.74 13.87 -6.74
CA TRP A 76 -9.12 12.62 -7.19
C TRP A 76 -9.16 12.50 -8.71
N LYS A 77 -10.33 12.71 -9.33
CA LYS A 77 -10.51 12.59 -10.79
C LYS A 77 -9.67 13.61 -11.57
N LEU A 78 -9.58 14.84 -11.07
CA LEU A 78 -8.72 15.88 -11.65
C LEU A 78 -7.25 15.48 -11.55
N ARG A 79 -6.79 15.02 -10.37
CA ARG A 79 -5.42 14.58 -10.15
C ARG A 79 -5.06 13.34 -10.98
N ALA A 80 -6.02 12.43 -11.20
CA ALA A 80 -5.86 11.25 -12.04
C ALA A 80 -5.59 11.60 -13.51
N ARG A 81 -6.21 12.67 -14.03
CA ARG A 81 -5.92 13.17 -15.38
C ARG A 81 -4.50 13.73 -15.51
N VAL A 82 -3.94 14.28 -14.43
CA VAL A 82 -2.55 14.71 -14.39
C VAL A 82 -1.61 13.50 -14.41
N GLY A 83 -1.99 12.43 -13.69
CA GLY A 83 -1.24 11.17 -13.64
C GLY A 83 0.13 11.32 -12.97
N GLU A 84 1.04 10.42 -13.29
CA GLU A 84 2.39 10.37 -12.68
C GLU A 84 3.33 11.45 -13.21
N ARG A 85 2.89 12.29 -14.16
CA ARG A 85 3.67 13.41 -14.71
C ARG A 85 4.08 14.43 -13.64
N ILE A 86 3.26 14.58 -12.60
CA ILE A 86 3.62 15.32 -11.40
C ILE A 86 3.82 14.29 -10.30
N ALA A 87 4.93 14.37 -9.58
CA ALA A 87 5.20 13.51 -8.44
C ALA A 87 4.08 13.65 -7.40
N TRP A 88 3.74 12.55 -6.72
CA TRP A 88 2.79 12.53 -5.61
C TRP A 88 3.47 12.25 -4.27
N TYR A 89 4.80 12.22 -4.29
CA TYR A 89 5.67 12.04 -3.14
C TYR A 89 6.72 13.16 -3.16
N GLU A 90 7.16 13.55 -1.99
CA GLU A 90 8.28 14.48 -1.81
C GLU A 90 9.58 13.69 -1.76
N LEU A 91 10.63 14.21 -2.40
CA LEU A 91 11.97 13.68 -2.24
C LEU A 91 12.58 14.24 -0.95
N PRO A 92 13.38 13.45 -0.23
CA PRO A 92 14.14 13.97 0.91
C PRO A 92 15.10 15.07 0.46
N GLU A 93 15.47 15.96 1.39
CA GLU A 93 16.55 16.93 1.15
C GLU A 93 17.84 16.18 0.77
N PRO A 94 18.63 16.69 -0.20
CA PRO A 94 19.88 16.06 -0.57
C PRO A 94 20.83 16.05 0.63
N ASP A 95 21.57 14.95 0.79
CA ASP A 95 22.58 14.82 1.84
C ASP A 95 23.54 16.02 1.78
N ARG A 96 23.67 16.74 2.91
CA ARG A 96 24.70 17.77 3.04
C ARG A 96 26.05 17.07 2.95
N ALA A 97 26.89 17.50 2.01
CA ALA A 97 28.27 17.06 1.95
C ALA A 97 28.92 17.22 3.32
N VAL A 98 29.39 16.13 3.90
CA VAL A 98 30.22 16.17 5.11
C VAL A 98 31.49 16.90 4.68
N VAL A 99 31.62 18.17 5.07
CA VAL A 99 32.86 18.90 4.89
C VAL A 99 33.87 18.19 5.78
N ALA A 100 34.76 17.40 5.19
CA ALA A 100 35.90 16.85 5.89
C ALA A 100 36.72 18.04 6.39
N GLY A 101 36.55 18.40 7.66
CA GLY A 101 37.35 19.42 8.31
C GLY A 101 38.81 19.02 8.18
N SER A 102 39.60 19.87 7.53
CA SER A 102 41.06 19.78 7.58
C SER A 102 41.47 19.93 9.03
N PHE A 103 41.86 18.82 9.65
CA PHE A 103 42.72 18.86 10.83
C PHE A 103 44.14 19.12 10.31
N GLY A 104 44.57 20.38 10.43
CA GLY A 104 45.94 20.84 10.24
C GLY A 104 46.39 21.59 11.47
#